data_AF-A0ABC8RH11-F1
#
_entry.id   AF-A0ABC8RH11-F1
#
_cell.length_a   1.000
_cell.length_b   1.000
_cell.length_c   1.000
_cell.angle_alpha   90.00
_cell.angle_beta   90.00
_cell.angle_gamma   90.00
#
_symmetry.space_group_name_H-M   'P 1'
#
loop_
_entity.id
_entity.type
_entity.pdbx_description
1 polymer ?
#
loop_
_entity_poly.entity_id
_entity_poly.type
_entity_poly.pdbx_seq_one_letter_code
_entity_poly.pdbx_strand_id
1 'polypeptide(L)'
;MAVHASYTLHWLSKVPEEVQDKDSTAWNKGRIYYTRASNEVANADAAQFAKDMDNFLNFRAKEIVVGGMLLVMIFIQDGFHRSQSTGDFLYDELGSSLMDMAHEVSSDII
;
A
#
# COMPACT_ATOMS: atom_id res chain seq x y z
N MET A 1 0.09 -16.39 26.04
CA MET A 1 0.93 -16.10 24.85
C MET A 1 0.43 -14.82 24.21
N ALA A 2 1.32 -13.92 23.85
CA ALA A 2 0.97 -12.66 23.21
C ALA A 2 1.72 -12.53 21.87
N VAL A 3 1.02 -12.08 20.84
CA VAL A 3 1.58 -11.75 19.53
C VAL A 3 1.52 -10.24 19.37
N HIS A 4 2.60 -9.64 18.88
CA HIS A 4 2.70 -8.20 18.65
C HIS A 4 3.09 -7.94 17.19
N ALA A 5 2.33 -7.10 16.51
CA ALA A 5 2.60 -6.62 15.16
C ALA A 5 2.57 -5.09 15.16
N SER A 6 3.71 -4.46 14.93
CA SER A 6 3.85 -3.00 14.95
C SER A 6 4.49 -2.52 13.67
N TYR A 7 3.76 -1.70 12.92
CA TYR A 7 4.20 -1.12 11.64
C TYR A 7 4.65 -2.16 10.60
N THR A 8 4.03 -3.34 10.59
CA THR A 8 4.33 -4.39 9.60
C THR A 8 3.16 -4.67 8.67
N LEU A 9 1.93 -4.53 9.16
CA LEU A 9 0.72 -4.94 8.41
C LEU A 9 0.32 -3.97 7.28
N HIS A 10 1.02 -2.84 7.12
CA HIS A 10 0.82 -1.95 5.97
C HIS A 10 1.55 -2.42 4.70
N TRP A 11 2.46 -3.39 4.82
CA TRP A 11 3.10 -4.02 3.66
C TRP A 11 2.16 -5.07 3.08
N LEU A 12 1.69 -4.82 1.85
CA LEU A 12 0.92 -5.81 1.10
C LEU A 12 1.80 -7.03 0.77
N SER A 13 1.18 -8.20 0.71
CA SER A 13 1.88 -9.43 0.33
C SER A 13 2.34 -9.43 -1.13
N LYS A 14 1.66 -8.66 -1.98
CA LYS A 14 2.00 -8.41 -3.37
C LYS A 14 1.44 -7.06 -3.82
N VAL A 15 1.97 -6.54 -4.92
CA VAL A 15 1.34 -5.43 -5.64
C VAL A 15 0.03 -5.96 -6.29
N PRO A 16 -1.09 -5.22 -6.25
CA PRO A 16 -2.31 -5.61 -6.97
C PRO A 16 -2.03 -5.78 -8.47
N GLU A 17 -2.63 -6.79 -9.10
CA GLU A 17 -2.35 -7.09 -10.52
C GLU A 17 -2.94 -6.00 -11.42
N GLU A 18 -4.10 -5.47 -11.03
CA GLU A 18 -4.86 -4.45 -11.72
C GLU A 18 -4.12 -3.11 -11.81
N VAL A 19 -3.18 -2.83 -10.89
CA VAL A 19 -2.39 -1.59 -10.93
C VAL A 19 -1.18 -1.67 -11.85
N GLN A 20 -0.77 -2.88 -12.24
CA GLN A 20 0.35 -3.14 -13.15
C GLN A 20 -0.12 -3.36 -14.59
N ASP A 21 -1.36 -3.80 -14.78
CA ASP A 21 -1.96 -4.02 -16.09
C ASP A 21 -2.26 -2.69 -16.78
N LYS A 22 -1.71 -2.48 -17.99
CA LYS A 22 -1.89 -1.26 -18.77
C LYS A 22 -3.29 -1.12 -19.37
N ASP A 23 -4.00 -2.23 -19.51
CA ASP A 23 -5.36 -2.27 -20.06
C ASP A 23 -6.43 -2.13 -18.95
N SER A 24 -6.02 -2.15 -17.69
CA SER A 24 -6.87 -1.99 -16.52
C SER A 24 -7.21 -0.52 -16.25
N THR A 25 -8.44 -0.27 -15.78
CA THR A 25 -8.85 1.06 -15.28
C THR A 25 -8.11 1.48 -14.00
N ALA A 26 -7.49 0.52 -13.31
CA ALA A 26 -6.66 0.76 -12.14
C ALA A 26 -5.17 0.90 -12.47
N TRP A 27 -4.77 0.96 -13.75
CA TRP A 27 -3.35 1.12 -14.10
C TRP A 27 -2.72 2.36 -13.47
N ASN A 28 -1.73 2.18 -12.58
CA ASN A 28 -1.11 3.29 -11.85
C ASN A 28 0.03 3.96 -12.63
N LYS A 29 -0.28 4.50 -13.81
CA LYS A 29 0.73 5.08 -14.71
C LYS A 29 1.48 6.25 -14.06
N GLY A 30 2.81 6.18 -14.08
CA GLY A 30 3.69 7.29 -13.67
C GLY A 30 3.62 7.62 -12.18
N ARG A 31 3.25 6.64 -11.35
CA ARG A 31 3.16 6.76 -9.89
C ARG A 31 3.62 5.45 -9.26
N ILE A 32 4.02 5.55 -8.00
CA ILE A 32 4.50 4.40 -7.21
C ILE A 32 3.61 4.09 -6.00
N TYR A 33 2.56 4.89 -5.77
CA TYR A 33 1.70 4.79 -4.60
C TYR A 33 0.26 5.20 -4.90
N TYR A 34 -0.68 4.83 -4.02
CA TYR A 34 -2.12 4.93 -4.29
C TYR A 34 -2.77 6.24 -3.81
N THR A 35 -2.14 6.99 -2.91
CA THR A 35 -2.80 8.10 -2.21
C THR A 35 -3.23 9.24 -3.13
N ARG A 36 -2.35 9.65 -4.06
CA ARG A 36 -2.66 10.63 -5.13
C ARG A 36 -2.99 9.98 -6.46
N ALA A 37 -3.33 8.69 -6.44
CA ALA A 37 -3.77 7.96 -7.61
C ALA A 37 -5.29 8.03 -7.78
N SER A 38 -5.81 7.31 -8.78
CA SER A 38 -7.24 7.23 -9.01
C SER A 38 -7.95 6.42 -7.92
N ASN A 39 -9.28 6.53 -7.85
CA ASN A 39 -10.07 5.71 -6.91
C ASN A 39 -9.92 4.21 -7.23
N GLU A 40 -9.75 3.86 -8.50
CA GLU A 40 -9.56 2.48 -8.96
C GLU A 40 -8.26 1.89 -8.40
N VAL A 41 -7.16 2.65 -8.41
CA VAL A 41 -5.89 2.25 -7.78
C VAL A 41 -6.09 2.07 -6.28
N ALA A 42 -6.65 3.07 -5.60
CA ALA A 42 -6.89 3.01 -4.16
C ALA A 42 -7.78 1.82 -3.75
N ASN A 43 -8.78 1.50 -4.55
CA ASN A 43 -9.65 0.35 -4.32
C ASN A 43 -8.93 -0.98 -4.55
N ALA A 44 -8.03 -1.08 -5.54
CA ALA A 44 -7.23 -2.27 -5.78
C ALA A 44 -6.26 -2.55 -4.62
N ASP A 45 -5.55 -1.51 -4.14
CA ASP A 45 -4.70 -1.61 -2.95
C ASP A 45 -5.51 -1.97 -1.69
N ALA A 46 -6.68 -1.36 -1.49
CA ALA A 46 -7.57 -1.68 -0.36
C ALA A 46 -8.09 -3.12 -0.42
N ALA A 47 -8.41 -3.64 -1.60
CA ALA A 47 -8.86 -5.03 -1.78
C ALA A 47 -7.73 -6.03 -1.44
N GLN A 48 -6.50 -5.74 -1.87
CA GLN A 48 -5.33 -6.55 -1.54
C GLN A 48 -5.02 -6.50 -0.04
N PHE A 49 -5.09 -5.32 0.59
CA PHE A 49 -4.97 -5.17 2.05
C PHE A 49 -6.00 -5.99 2.81
N ALA A 50 -7.28 -5.93 2.41
CA ALA A 50 -8.34 -6.68 3.05
C ALA A 50 -8.09 -8.20 2.99
N LYS A 51 -7.63 -8.70 1.84
CA LYS A 51 -7.24 -10.11 1.67
C LYS A 51 -6.06 -10.50 2.56
N ASP A 52 -5.04 -9.65 2.65
CA ASP A 52 -3.85 -9.92 3.46
C ASP A 52 -4.16 -9.90 4.96
N MET A 53 -4.99 -8.95 5.41
CA MET A 53 -5.46 -8.87 6.79
C MET A 53 -6.34 -10.06 7.17
N ASP A 54 -7.24 -10.49 6.29
CA ASP A 54 -8.06 -11.69 6.54
C ASP A 54 -7.18 -12.93 6.70
N ASN A 55 -6.22 -13.14 5.81
CA ASN A 55 -5.25 -14.23 5.92
C ASN A 55 -4.45 -14.16 7.23
N PHE A 56 -3.89 -12.99 7.56
CA PHE A 56 -3.14 -12.78 8.79
C PHE A 56 -3.97 -13.16 10.02
N LEU A 57 -5.19 -12.63 10.14
CA LEU A 57 -6.08 -12.92 11.26
C LEU A 57 -6.46 -14.40 11.32
N ASN A 58 -6.76 -15.03 10.17
CA ASN A 58 -7.08 -16.45 10.09
C ASN A 58 -5.92 -17.36 10.52
N PHE A 59 -4.68 -17.01 10.18
CA PHE A 59 -3.50 -17.74 10.68
C PHE A 59 -3.28 -17.51 12.17
N ARG A 60 -3.35 -16.25 12.64
CA ARG A 60 -3.21 -15.93 14.07
C ARG A 60 -4.28 -16.59 14.93
N ALA A 61 -5.50 -16.73 14.45
CA ALA A 61 -6.58 -17.42 15.16
C ALA A 61 -6.28 -18.90 15.42
N LYS A 62 -5.49 -19.56 14.55
CA LYS A 62 -5.10 -20.98 14.71
C LYS A 62 -3.92 -21.14 15.67
N GLU A 63 -3.06 -20.13 15.75
CA GLU A 63 -1.84 -20.18 16.53
C GLU A 63 -2.03 -19.67 17.96
N ILE A 64 -2.89 -18.65 18.14
CA ILE A 64 -3.11 -18.03 19.45
C ILE A 64 -3.99 -18.94 20.30
N VAL A 65 -3.46 -19.32 21.46
CA VAL A 65 -4.16 -20.12 22.47
C VAL A 65 -5.38 -19.38 23.03
N VAL A 66 -6.36 -20.12 23.55
CA VAL A 66 -7.50 -19.54 24.27
C VAL A 66 -6.99 -18.64 25.41
N GLY A 67 -7.50 -17.40 25.47
CA GLY A 67 -7.03 -16.38 26.41
C GLY A 67 -5.72 -15.67 26.02
N GLY A 68 -5.16 -15.97 24.85
CA GLY A 68 -4.04 -15.22 24.28
C GLY A 68 -4.46 -13.86 23.71
N MET A 69 -3.46 -13.00 23.44
CA MET A 69 -3.70 -11.65 22.93
C MET A 69 -2.94 -11.40 21.63
N LEU A 70 -3.55 -10.63 20.73
CA LEU A 70 -2.94 -10.05 19.56
C LEU A 70 -2.99 -8.53 19.68
N LEU A 71 -1.82 -7.89 19.74
CA LEU A 71 -1.69 -6.44 19.73
C LEU A 71 -1.21 -5.99 18.35
N VAL A 72 -2.01 -5.14 17.69
CA VAL A 72 -1.72 -4.60 16.36
C VAL A 72 -1.59 -3.08 16.45
N MET A 73 -0.49 -2.55 15.94
CA MET A 73 -0.27 -1.14 15.72
C MET A 73 -0.03 -0.90 14.22
N ILE A 74 -0.98 -0.21 13.58
CA ILE A 74 -0.97 0.11 12.15
C ILE A 74 -1.38 1.57 11.95
N PHE A 75 -0.83 2.22 10.92
CA PHE A 75 -1.31 3.53 10.48
C PHE A 75 -2.60 3.35 9.67
N ILE A 76 -3.65 4.07 10.05
CA ILE A 76 -4.90 4.16 9.29
C ILE A 76 -5.03 5.63 8.88
N GLN A 77 -5.32 5.89 7.60
CA GLN A 77 -5.68 7.23 7.16
C GLN A 77 -7.12 7.50 7.55
N ASP A 78 -7.34 8.55 8.34
CA ASP A 78 -8.69 9.03 8.61
C ASP A 78 -9.24 9.72 7.35
N GLY A 79 -10.46 9.35 6.95
CA GLY A 79 -11.04 9.60 5.62
C GLY A 79 -11.28 11.07 5.25
N PHE A 80 -10.77 12.02 6.03
CA PHE A 80 -11.01 13.46 5.85
C PHE A 80 -9.99 14.20 4.99
N HIS A 81 -8.82 13.64 4.70
CA HIS A 81 -7.94 14.21 3.69
C HIS A 81 -6.94 13.19 3.15
N ARG A 82 -7.19 12.73 1.92
CA ARG A 82 -6.32 11.85 1.13
C ARG A 82 -4.98 12.50 0.73
N SER A 83 -4.51 13.51 1.46
CA SER A 83 -3.35 14.33 1.09
C SER A 83 -2.53 14.86 2.26
N GLN A 84 -2.75 14.38 3.50
CA GLN A 84 -2.14 15.00 4.69
C GLN A 84 -1.36 14.04 5.60
N SER A 85 -1.23 12.75 5.27
CA SER A 85 -0.34 11.89 6.06
C SER A 85 1.12 12.08 5.61
N THR A 86 2.05 12.14 6.57
CA THR A 86 3.49 12.23 6.28
C THR A 86 3.97 11.08 5.39
N GLY A 87 3.37 9.90 5.52
CA GLY A 87 3.69 8.74 4.69
C GLY A 87 3.36 8.96 3.22
N ASP A 88 2.19 9.55 2.93
CA ASP A 88 1.77 9.83 1.55
C ASP A 88 2.72 10.80 0.86
N PHE A 89 3.04 11.89 1.56
CA PHE A 89 3.96 12.90 1.06
C PHE A 89 5.32 12.29 0.67
N LEU A 90 5.87 11.41 1.50
CA LEU A 90 7.15 10.75 1.21
C LEU A 90 7.12 9.93 -0.07
N TYR A 91 6.06 9.15 -0.30
CA TYR A 91 5.95 8.33 -1.51
C TYR A 91 5.66 9.16 -2.77
N ASP A 92 4.93 10.26 -2.64
CA ASP A 92 4.68 11.18 -3.75
C ASP A 92 5.96 11.90 -4.21
N GLU A 93 6.77 12.40 -3.27
CA GLU A 93 8.05 13.04 -3.57
C GLU A 93 9.06 12.06 -4.16
N LEU A 94 9.13 10.84 -3.61
CA LEU A 94 9.95 9.76 -4.16
C LEU A 94 9.50 9.41 -5.59
N GLY A 95 8.20 9.29 -5.81
CA GLY A 95 7.63 9.03 -7.14
C GLY A 95 7.97 10.14 -8.14
N SER A 96 7.92 11.40 -7.71
CA SER A 96 8.26 12.56 -8.54
C SER A 96 9.75 12.54 -8.92
N SER A 97 10.63 12.29 -7.95
CA SER A 97 12.08 12.16 -8.19
C SER A 97 12.41 11.04 -9.17
N LEU A 98 11.71 9.89 -9.09
CA LEU A 98 11.87 8.78 -10.03
C LEU A 98 11.45 9.17 -11.46
N MET A 99 10.37 9.96 -11.60
CA MET A 99 9.92 10.45 -12.89
C MET A 99 10.91 11.45 -13.49
N ASP A 100 11.45 12.36 -12.68
CA ASP A 100 12.46 13.32 -13.14
C ASP A 100 13.71 12.60 -13.67
N MET A 101 14.23 11.61 -12.94
CA MET A 101 15.35 10.79 -13.41
C MET A 101 15.04 10.03 -14.72
N ALA A 102 13.81 9.52 -14.88
CA ALA A 102 13.39 8.85 -16.11
C ALA A 102 13.32 9.83 -17.30
N HIS A 103 12.97 11.09 -17.06
CA HIS A 103 12.93 12.15 -18.06
C HIS A 103 14.34 12.59 -18.47
N GLU A 104 15.26 12.77 -17.52
CA GLU A 104 16.66 13.14 -17.81
C GLU A 104 17.35 12.14 -18.74
N VAL A 105 17.25 10.84 -18.43
CA VAL A 105 17.83 9.77 -19.27
C VAL A 105 17.19 9.73 -20.66
N SER A 106 15.88 10.04 -20.76
CA SER A 106 15.18 10.08 -22.05
C SER A 106 15.61 11.27 -22.91
N SER A 107 15.96 12.42 -22.30
CA SER A 107 16.50 13.58 -23.00
C SER A 107 17.95 13.42 -23.44
N ASP A 108 18.75 12.58 -22.76
CA ASP A 108 20.16 12.33 -23.12
C ASP A 108 20.33 11.31 -24.26
N ILE A 109 19.28 10.56 -24.60
CA ILE A 109 19.29 9.48 -25.61
C ILE A 109 18.68 9.93 -26.97
N ILE A 110 18.12 11.15 -27.04
CA ILE A 110 17.59 11.78 -28.27
C ILE A 110 18.53 12.91 -28.72
#